data_AF-A0A1I0TRV1-F1
#
_entry.id   AF-A0A1I0TRV1-F1
#
_cell.length_a   1.000
_cell.length_b   1.000
_cell.length_c   1.000
_cell.angle_alpha   90.00
_cell.angle_beta   90.00
_cell.angle_gamma   90.00
#
_symmetry.space_group_name_H-M   'P 1'
#
loop_
_entity.id
_entity.type
_entity.pdbx_description
1 polymer ?
#
loop_
_entity_poly.entity_id
_entity_poly.type
_entity_poly.pdbx_seq_one_letter_code
_entity_poly.pdbx_strand_id
1 'polypeptide(L)'
;MNKMKLFFITTVMLAMMIVLVACNGKISSSSKEGNGSGGSNTVNIGFSGPLSGPAAYYGERTLNGLKLAAEEINNSGGFEVNGKNMN
;
A
#
# COMPACT_ATOMS: atom_id res chain seq x y z
N MET A 1 -13.32 9.27 -45.31
CA MET A 1 -13.06 8.33 -44.20
C MET A 1 -11.69 8.50 -43.52
N ASN A 2 -10.66 9.05 -44.19
CA ASN A 2 -9.31 9.12 -43.59
C ASN A 2 -9.15 10.25 -42.56
N LYS A 3 -9.93 11.33 -42.68
CA LYS A 3 -9.88 12.48 -41.74
C LYS A 3 -10.60 12.20 -40.42
N MET A 4 -11.71 11.44 -40.42
CA MET A 4 -12.38 10.99 -39.20
C MET A 4 -11.56 9.92 -38.45
N LYS A 5 -10.90 9.00 -39.17
CA LYS A 5 -9.97 8.03 -38.58
C LYS A 5 -8.76 8.72 -37.94
N LEU A 6 -8.25 9.77 -38.60
CA LEU A 6 -7.14 10.58 -38.05
C LEU A 6 -7.56 11.30 -36.76
N PHE A 7 -8.76 11.91 -36.71
CA PHE A 7 -9.29 12.51 -35.49
C PHE A 7 -9.55 11.50 -34.36
N PHE A 8 -10.01 10.29 -34.69
CA PHE A 8 -10.24 9.26 -33.68
C PHE A 8 -8.93 8.77 -33.06
N ILE A 9 -7.87 8.61 -33.87
CA ILE A 9 -6.54 8.17 -33.42
C ILE A 9 -5.86 9.25 -32.56
N THR A 10 -5.95 10.54 -32.93
CA THR A 10 -5.37 11.63 -32.13
C THR A 10 -6.04 11.80 -30.77
N THR A 11 -7.35 11.51 -30.68
CA THR A 11 -8.11 11.64 -29.42
C THR A 11 -7.83 10.49 -28.45
N VAL A 12 -7.69 9.26 -28.96
CA VAL A 12 -7.31 8.08 -28.16
C VAL A 12 -5.87 8.19 -27.66
N MET A 13 -4.94 8.71 -28.47
CA MET A 13 -3.54 8.88 -28.10
C MET A 13 -3.34 9.98 -27.05
N LEU A 14 -4.12 11.06 -27.10
CA LEU A 14 -4.11 12.13 -26.09
C LEU A 14 -4.74 11.68 -24.77
N ALA A 15 -5.82 10.88 -24.81
CA ALA A 15 -6.45 10.32 -23.61
C ALA A 15 -5.53 9.36 -22.85
N MET A 16 -4.67 8.62 -23.56
CA MET A 16 -3.72 7.68 -22.96
C MET A 16 -2.58 8.37 -22.19
N MET A 17 -2.26 9.62 -22.53
CA MET A 17 -1.27 10.45 -21.79
C MET A 17 -1.83 11.04 -20.48
N ILE A 18 -3.14 11.22 -20.37
CA ILE A 18 -3.79 11.79 -19.16
C ILE A 18 -3.76 10.79 -17.99
N VAL A 19 -3.70 9.49 -18.27
CA VAL A 19 -3.70 8.43 -17.24
C VAL A 19 -2.36 8.35 -16.49
N LEU A 20 -1.23 8.81 -17.07
CA LEU A 20 0.08 8.77 -16.42
C LEU A 20 0.34 9.94 -15.44
N VAL A 21 -0.37 11.07 -15.56
CA VAL A 21 -0.20 12.25 -14.68
C VAL A 21 -0.89 12.08 -13.32
N ALA A 22 -1.79 11.11 -13.16
CA ALA A 22 -2.49 10.85 -11.89
C ALA A 22 -1.64 10.14 -10.82
N CYS A 23 -0.47 9.59 -11.18
CA CYS A 23 0.44 8.95 -10.22
C CYS A 23 1.55 9.89 -9.68
N ASN A 24 1.54 11.19 -9.98
CA ASN A 24 2.58 12.12 -9.50
C ASN A 24 2.03 13.45 -8.92
N GLY A 25 0.91 13.36 -8.21
CA GLY A 25 0.43 14.44 -7.34
C GLY A 25 1.13 14.46 -5.99
N LYS A 26 2.44 14.78 -5.92
CA LYS A 26 3.01 15.42 -4.73
C LYS A 26 3.00 16.93 -4.94
N ILE A 27 1.89 17.54 -4.54
CA ILE A 27 1.86 18.96 -4.17
C ILE A 27 2.70 19.13 -2.91
N SER A 28 3.72 19.96 -3.01
CA SER A 28 4.62 20.32 -1.94
C SER A 28 3.96 21.24 -0.92
N SER A 29 4.37 21.02 0.33
CA SER A 29 4.51 22.02 1.40
C SER A 29 3.25 22.74 1.89
N SER A 30 2.61 22.11 2.87
CA SER A 30 2.33 22.82 4.11
C SER A 30 3.15 22.15 5.21
N SER A 31 4.24 22.78 5.61
CA SER A 31 4.82 22.57 6.93
C SER A 31 3.75 22.97 7.97
N LYS A 32 2.91 22.02 8.34
CA LYS A 32 2.29 22.00 9.65
C LYS A 32 3.08 21.00 10.48
N GLU A 33 3.90 21.55 11.37
CA GLU A 33 4.13 20.97 12.68
C GLU A 33 2.74 20.79 13.31
N GLY A 34 2.14 19.65 12.99
CA GLY A 34 0.89 19.19 13.58
C GLY A 34 1.29 18.28 14.72
N ASN A 35 1.27 18.82 15.93
CA ASN A 35 1.03 18.01 17.12
C ASN A 35 -0.38 17.38 16.95
N GLY A 36 -0.43 16.30 16.19
CA GLY A 36 -1.62 15.62 15.71
C GLY A 36 -1.78 14.32 16.47
N SER A 37 -2.35 14.42 17.67
CA SER A 37 -3.08 13.31 18.29
C SER A 37 -4.07 12.75 17.26
N GLY A 38 -3.82 11.55 16.72
CA GLY A 38 -4.76 10.89 15.79
C GLY A 38 -4.20 9.99 14.68
N GLY A 39 -2.89 9.70 14.63
CA GLY A 39 -2.36 8.66 13.74
C GLY A 39 -2.06 7.37 14.51
N SER A 40 -2.59 6.22 14.08
CA SER A 40 -2.15 4.95 14.65
C SER A 40 -0.67 4.74 14.30
N ASN A 41 0.15 4.37 15.28
CA ASN A 41 1.54 4.05 15.01
C ASN A 41 1.60 2.62 14.47
N THR A 42 2.21 2.40 13.32
CA THR A 42 2.33 1.05 12.74
C THR A 42 3.74 0.51 12.90
N VAL A 43 3.86 -0.76 13.27
CA VAL A 43 5.14 -1.51 13.28
C VAL A 43 5.16 -2.47 12.10
N ASN A 44 6.18 -2.34 11.25
CA ASN A 44 6.35 -3.24 10.10
C ASN A 44 7.11 -4.51 10.53
N ILE A 45 6.46 -5.66 10.40
CA ILE A 45 7.05 -6.98 10.66
C ILE A 45 7.37 -7.66 9.32
N GLY A 46 8.64 -8.00 9.11
CA GLY A 46 9.07 -8.79 7.96
C GLY A 46 8.99 -10.29 8.23
N PHE A 47 8.55 -11.07 7.23
CA PHE A 47 8.61 -12.53 7.26
C PHE A 47 9.57 -13.05 6.19
N SER A 48 10.45 -13.98 6.57
CA SER A 48 11.33 -14.69 5.65
C SER A 48 11.04 -16.18 5.74
N GLY A 49 10.59 -16.76 4.62
CA GLY A 49 10.27 -18.18 4.52
C GLY A 49 10.01 -18.59 3.06
N PRO A 50 10.09 -19.90 2.76
CA PRO A 50 9.86 -20.40 1.41
C PRO A 50 8.38 -20.27 1.04
N LEU A 51 8.04 -19.35 0.15
CA LEU A 51 6.69 -19.19 -0.40
C LEU A 51 6.50 -19.93 -1.73
N SER A 52 7.51 -20.69 -2.15
CA SER A 52 7.50 -21.45 -3.40
C SER A 52 8.42 -22.66 -3.29
N GLY A 53 8.34 -23.55 -4.28
CA GLY A 53 9.12 -24.79 -4.31
C GLY A 53 8.63 -25.85 -3.30
N PRO A 54 9.44 -26.87 -3.00
CA PRO A 54 8.99 -28.05 -2.25
C PRO A 54 8.59 -27.74 -0.79
N ALA A 55 9.05 -26.63 -0.23
CA ALA A 55 8.73 -26.19 1.13
C ALA A 55 7.69 -25.06 1.19
N ALA A 56 7.05 -24.70 0.06
CA ALA A 56 6.09 -23.59 -0.03
C ALA A 56 4.99 -23.66 1.03
N TYR A 57 4.41 -24.85 1.19
CA TYR A 57 3.33 -25.08 2.15
C TYR A 57 3.72 -24.71 3.58
N TYR A 58 4.96 -24.96 3.99
CA TYR A 58 5.42 -24.59 5.32
C TYR A 58 5.51 -23.06 5.49
N GLY A 59 6.07 -22.35 4.51
CA GLY A 59 6.20 -20.89 4.56
C GLY A 59 4.84 -20.18 4.46
N GLU A 60 3.95 -20.64 3.57
CA GLU A 60 2.59 -20.07 3.44
C GLU A 60 1.77 -20.24 4.71
N ARG A 61 1.80 -21.42 5.33
CA ARG A 61 1.08 -21.67 6.59
C ARG A 61 1.62 -20.82 7.73
N THR A 62 2.93 -20.65 7.79
CA THR A 62 3.57 -19.78 8.78
C THR A 62 3.19 -18.31 8.56
N LEU A 63 3.26 -17.82 7.31
CA LEU A 63 2.84 -16.46 6.96
C LEU A 63 1.37 -16.20 7.31
N ASN A 64 0.48 -17.17 7.02
CA ASN A 64 -0.93 -17.04 7.34
C ASN A 64 -1.16 -16.99 8.86
N GLY A 65 -0.43 -17.82 9.65
CA GLY A 65 -0.47 -17.74 11.11
C GLY A 65 0.01 -16.39 11.65
N LEU A 66 1.09 -15.84 11.10
CA LEU A 66 1.59 -14.52 11.48
C LEU A 66 0.57 -13.42 11.17
N LYS A 67 -0.11 -13.48 10.02
CA LYS A 67 -1.17 -12.53 9.66
C LYS A 67 -2.35 -12.62 10.61
N LEU A 68 -2.78 -13.83 10.96
CA LEU A 68 -3.88 -14.04 11.92
C LEU A 68 -3.52 -13.48 13.29
N ALA A 69 -2.31 -13.72 13.78
CA ALA A 69 -1.85 -13.17 15.06
C ALA A 69 -1.79 -11.64 15.03
N ALA A 70 -1.28 -11.05 13.94
CA ALA A 70 -1.25 -9.60 13.78
C ALA A 70 -2.67 -9.00 13.77
N GLU A 71 -3.61 -9.64 13.07
CA GLU A 71 -5.01 -9.24 13.04
C GLU A 71 -5.66 -9.33 14.43
N GLU A 72 -5.44 -10.41 15.18
CA GLU A 72 -5.96 -10.57 16.54
C GLU A 72 -5.41 -9.51 17.50
N ILE A 73 -4.11 -9.21 17.43
CA ILE A 73 -3.47 -8.15 18.23
C ILE A 73 -4.05 -6.78 17.88
N ASN A 74 -4.16 -6.49 16.58
CA ASN A 74 -4.68 -5.20 16.11
C ASN A 74 -6.15 -5.00 16.51
N ASN A 75 -6.97 -6.06 16.40
CA ASN A 75 -8.36 -6.06 16.84
C ASN A 75 -8.50 -5.96 18.37
N SER A 76 -7.50 -6.42 19.13
CA SER A 76 -7.44 -6.30 20.60
C SER A 76 -6.96 -4.93 21.08
N GLY A 77 -6.74 -3.97 20.17
CA GLY A 77 -6.29 -2.61 20.50
C GLY A 77 -4.79 -2.38 20.34
N GLY A 78 -4.04 -3.35 19.80
CA GLY A 78 -2.62 -3.22 19.52
C GLY A 78 -1.73 -3.51 20.73
N PHE A 79 -0.49 -3.00 20.70
CA PHE A 79 0.49 -3.17 21.79
C PHE A 79 1.37 -1.95 21.99
N GLU A 80 1.95 -1.79 23.18
CA GLU A 80 2.81 -0.65 23.50
C GLU A 80 4.29 -0.96 23.21
N VAL A 81 5.00 -0.01 22.59
CA VAL A 81 6.46 -0.05 22.42
C VAL A 81 7.03 1.30 22.86
N ASN A 82 7.82 1.30 23.94
CA ASN A 82 8.45 2.51 24.49
C ASN A 82 7.46 3.67 24.72
N GLY A 83 6.33 3.42 25.40
CA GLY A 83 5.34 4.47 25.68
C GLY A 83 4.37 4.78 24.55
N LYS A 84 4.47 4.08 23.40
CA LYS A 84 3.65 4.34 22.20
C LYS A 84 2.82 3.13 21.82
N ASN A 85 1.50 3.33 21.74
CA ASN A 85 0.57 2.31 21.25
C ASN A 85 0.73 2.11 19.74
N MET A 86 0.84 0.85 19.33
CA MET A 86 1.03 0.39 17.97
C MET A 86 -0.19 -0.41 17.50
N ASN A 87 -0.80 -0.02 16.37
CA ASN A 87 -1.92 -0.72 15.73
C ASN A 87 -1.95 -0.43 14.21
#